data_AF-A0A6M0RWW1-F1
#
_entry.id   AF-A0A6M0RWW1-F1
#
_cell.length_a   1.000
_cell.length_b   1.000
_cell.length_c   1.000
_cell.angle_alpha   90.00
_cell.angle_beta   90.00
_cell.angle_gamma   90.00
#
_symmetry.space_group_name_H-M   'P 1'
#
loop_
_entity.id
_entity.type
_entity.pdbx_description
1 polymer ?
#
loop_
_entity_poly.entity_id
_entity_poly.type
_entity_poly.pdbx_seq_one_letter_code
_entity_poly.pdbx_strand_id
1 'polypeptide(L)'
;MIRIFLAHASEDKPAVTDLYYRLKESGFEPWFDKVNLLAGQSWRAEIPKAIKNSHVFIACLSQQSVKKQGYIQREFRMALNHMADRPPGQIFLIPVRLDKCQIPDLRQEEYGISLSDYQWVDLYEPDGYDRLVQGIRATFADMAGDDNADEVTFPEQLLSTAAPVTSSITNDVATQAEHAIPVTNWSGAQIDSLHKALLSAYPTEPGLKRMLRTELDVHLNQIAEGANHSERMFAVIEALEAESRLPELIKAAQRGNPGNTKLQILIAKLSAS
;
A
#
# COMPACT_ATOMS: atom_id res chain seq x y z
N MET A 1 21.70 -10.42 -8.23
CA MET A 1 20.70 -11.49 -8.48
C MET A 1 19.31 -10.94 -8.13
N ILE A 2 18.26 -11.25 -8.92
CA ILE A 2 16.92 -10.70 -8.66
C ILE A 2 16.24 -11.53 -7.57
N ARG A 3 15.91 -10.89 -6.44
CA ARG A 3 15.22 -11.49 -5.30
C ARG A 3 13.72 -11.50 -5.54
N ILE A 4 13.09 -12.67 -5.39
CA ILE A 4 11.68 -12.87 -5.69
C ILE A 4 10.97 -13.42 -4.46
N PHE A 5 9.90 -12.76 -4.01
CA PHE A 5 9.04 -13.30 -2.96
C PHE A 5 7.86 -14.05 -3.59
N LEU A 6 7.62 -15.30 -3.20
CA LEU A 6 6.49 -16.12 -3.68
C LEU A 6 5.38 -16.16 -2.62
N ALA A 7 4.38 -15.29 -2.79
CA ALA A 7 3.18 -15.31 -1.95
C ALA A 7 2.21 -16.38 -2.43
N HIS A 8 1.73 -17.24 -1.54
CA HIS A 8 0.97 -18.44 -1.93
C HIS A 8 0.11 -18.95 -0.80
N ALA A 9 -0.94 -19.72 -1.12
CA ALA A 9 -1.67 -20.48 -0.10
C ALA A 9 -0.93 -21.71 0.38
N SER A 10 -1.19 -22.11 1.63
CA SER A 10 -0.62 -23.35 2.16
C SER A 10 -0.97 -24.57 1.30
N GLU A 11 -2.12 -24.56 0.63
CA GLU A 11 -2.55 -25.56 -0.36
C GLU A 11 -1.70 -25.56 -1.63
N ASP A 12 -1.17 -24.40 -2.01
CA ASP A 12 -0.42 -24.18 -3.26
C ASP A 12 1.07 -24.56 -3.11
N LYS A 13 1.50 -24.95 -1.90
CA LYS A 13 2.90 -25.29 -1.58
C LYS A 13 3.54 -26.26 -2.59
N PRO A 14 2.90 -27.34 -3.06
CA PRO A 14 3.51 -28.22 -4.06
C PRO A 14 3.84 -27.50 -5.37
N ALA A 15 2.88 -26.77 -5.94
CA ALA A 15 3.05 -26.04 -7.20
C ALA A 15 4.06 -24.87 -7.06
N VAL A 16 4.07 -24.20 -5.93
CA VAL A 16 5.00 -23.09 -5.65
C VAL A 16 6.41 -23.60 -5.38
N THR A 17 6.57 -24.81 -4.85
CA THR A 17 7.87 -25.46 -4.73
C THR A 17 8.47 -25.78 -6.10
N ASP A 18 7.68 -26.25 -7.06
CA ASP A 18 8.15 -26.45 -8.45
C ASP A 18 8.60 -25.12 -9.07
N LEU A 19 7.75 -24.10 -8.98
CA LEU A 19 8.08 -22.75 -9.45
C LEU A 19 9.35 -22.19 -8.81
N TYR A 20 9.55 -22.41 -7.51
CA TYR A 20 10.75 -22.00 -6.78
C TYR A 20 12.02 -22.57 -7.42
N TYR A 21 12.07 -23.88 -7.67
CA TYR A 21 13.26 -24.50 -8.25
C TYR A 21 13.50 -24.05 -9.69
N ARG A 22 12.45 -23.94 -10.49
CA ARG A 22 12.55 -23.42 -11.87
C ARG A 22 13.10 -22.00 -11.88
N LEU A 23 12.58 -21.10 -11.05
CA LEU A 23 13.09 -19.72 -10.94
C LEU A 23 14.55 -19.69 -10.49
N LYS A 24 14.93 -20.57 -9.56
CA LYS A 24 16.32 -20.69 -9.09
C LYS A 24 17.27 -21.16 -10.20
N GLU A 25 16.85 -22.14 -11.01
CA GLU A 25 17.58 -22.61 -12.19
C GLU A 25 17.76 -21.51 -13.25
N SER A 26 16.77 -20.62 -13.37
CA SER A 26 16.83 -19.44 -14.26
C SER A 26 17.69 -18.29 -13.72
N GLY A 27 18.41 -18.48 -12.61
CA GLY A 27 19.34 -17.50 -12.04
C GLY A 27 18.70 -16.45 -11.14
N PHE A 28 17.48 -16.68 -10.66
CA PHE A 28 16.80 -15.82 -9.68
C PHE A 28 17.02 -16.32 -8.25
N GLU A 29 16.70 -15.45 -7.27
CA GLU A 29 16.76 -15.76 -5.84
C GLU A 29 15.33 -15.78 -5.25
N PRO A 30 14.55 -16.86 -5.49
CA PRO A 30 13.22 -16.97 -4.94
C PRO A 30 13.25 -17.23 -3.43
N TRP A 31 12.18 -16.81 -2.75
CA TRP A 31 11.98 -16.96 -1.31
C TRP A 31 10.52 -17.33 -1.00
N PHE A 32 10.30 -18.34 -0.15
CA PHE A 32 9.02 -18.62 0.51
C PHE A 32 9.19 -19.41 1.82
N ASP A 33 8.13 -19.42 2.65
CA ASP A 33 8.15 -19.92 4.04
C ASP A 33 8.63 -21.38 4.18
N LYS A 34 8.16 -22.28 3.31
CA LYS A 34 8.45 -23.73 3.41
C LYS A 34 9.94 -24.07 3.25
N VAL A 35 10.66 -23.29 2.43
CA VAL A 35 12.06 -23.58 2.07
C VAL A 35 13.03 -22.67 2.81
N ASN A 36 12.67 -21.40 2.99
CA ASN A 36 13.62 -20.38 3.46
C ASN A 36 13.46 -20.01 4.94
N LEU A 37 12.33 -20.37 5.58
CA LEU A 37 12.15 -20.13 7.01
C LEU A 37 12.76 -21.29 7.81
N LEU A 38 13.77 -20.99 8.63
CA LEU A 38 14.45 -21.99 9.46
C LEU A 38 13.62 -22.33 10.71
N ALA A 39 13.79 -23.55 11.21
CA ALA A 39 13.19 -23.96 12.48
C ALA A 39 13.67 -23.03 13.61
N GLY A 40 12.72 -22.49 14.39
CA GLY A 40 13.00 -21.52 15.45
C GLY A 40 12.95 -20.05 15.02
N GLN A 41 12.87 -19.74 13.73
CA GLN A 41 12.64 -18.37 13.28
C GLN A 41 11.18 -17.95 13.46
N SER A 42 10.98 -16.70 13.88
CA SER A 42 9.65 -16.12 13.94
C SER A 42 9.18 -15.73 12.53
N TRP A 43 8.17 -16.44 12.04
CA TRP A 43 7.45 -16.10 10.82
C TRP A 43 6.98 -14.63 10.78
N ARG A 44 6.55 -14.09 11.94
CA ARG A 44 6.11 -12.69 12.07
C ARG A 44 7.24 -11.68 11.86
N ALA A 45 8.49 -12.08 12.04
CA ALA A 45 9.67 -11.24 11.84
C ALA A 45 10.29 -11.43 10.46
N GLU A 46 10.37 -12.66 9.96
CA GLU A 46 11.10 -12.98 8.73
C GLU A 46 10.30 -12.72 7.45
N ILE A 47 8.99 -12.97 7.44
CA ILE A 47 8.15 -12.73 6.26
C ILE A 47 8.19 -11.23 5.86
N PRO A 48 7.97 -10.25 6.76
CA PRO A 48 8.07 -8.84 6.40
C PRO A 48 9.45 -8.45 5.86
N LYS A 49 10.52 -9.00 6.43
CA LYS A 49 11.90 -8.75 5.96
C LYS A 49 12.10 -9.28 4.55
N ALA A 50 11.63 -10.49 4.26
CA ALA A 50 11.76 -11.10 2.95
C ALA A 50 10.96 -10.32 1.89
N ILE A 51 9.74 -9.89 2.21
CA ILE A 51 8.94 -9.00 1.36
C ILE A 51 9.70 -7.69 1.09
N LYS A 52 10.17 -7.01 2.15
CA LYS A 52 10.90 -5.74 2.03
C LYS A 52 12.14 -5.85 1.15
N ASN A 53 12.87 -6.96 1.29
CA ASN A 53 14.11 -7.21 0.57
C ASN A 53 13.89 -7.77 -0.85
N SER A 54 12.69 -8.17 -1.24
CA SER A 54 12.44 -8.66 -2.59
C SER A 54 12.47 -7.53 -3.63
N HIS A 55 12.87 -7.85 -4.86
CA HIS A 55 12.74 -6.94 -6.00
C HIS A 55 11.43 -7.19 -6.76
N VAL A 56 10.97 -8.45 -6.78
CA VAL A 56 9.70 -8.87 -7.36
C VAL A 56 8.89 -9.63 -6.33
N PHE A 57 7.61 -9.37 -6.31
CA PHE A 57 6.59 -10.08 -5.56
C PHE A 57 5.68 -10.82 -6.53
N ILE A 58 5.69 -12.14 -6.45
CA ILE A 58 4.82 -13.00 -7.24
C ILE A 58 3.64 -13.43 -6.37
N ALA A 59 2.46 -13.10 -6.87
CA ALA A 59 1.18 -13.42 -6.27
C ALA A 59 0.65 -14.74 -6.85
N CYS A 60 0.94 -15.87 -6.22
CA CYS A 60 0.49 -17.19 -6.67
C CYS A 60 -0.99 -17.42 -6.30
N LEU A 61 -1.81 -17.66 -7.31
CA LEU A 61 -3.26 -17.80 -7.20
C LEU A 61 -3.71 -19.15 -7.78
N SER A 62 -4.65 -19.80 -7.11
CA SER A 62 -5.26 -21.06 -7.51
C SER A 62 -6.74 -21.03 -7.19
N GLN A 63 -7.52 -21.97 -7.71
CA GLN A 63 -8.94 -22.09 -7.40
C GLN A 63 -9.18 -22.27 -5.89
N GLN A 64 -8.22 -22.87 -5.18
CA GLN A 64 -8.33 -23.10 -3.75
C GLN A 64 -7.99 -21.83 -2.96
N SER A 65 -6.95 -21.10 -3.36
CA SER A 65 -6.54 -19.88 -2.64
C SER A 65 -7.52 -18.73 -2.83
N VAL A 66 -8.10 -18.56 -4.02
CA VAL A 66 -9.07 -17.47 -4.29
C VAL A 66 -10.42 -17.66 -3.60
N LYS A 67 -10.79 -18.91 -3.28
CA LYS A 67 -12.04 -19.21 -2.55
C LYS A 67 -11.94 -18.93 -1.05
N LYS A 68 -10.73 -18.84 -0.49
CA LYS A 68 -10.54 -18.59 0.94
C LYS A 68 -10.66 -17.11 1.27
N GLN A 69 -11.72 -16.77 2.00
CA GLN A 69 -11.83 -15.48 2.66
C GLN A 69 -10.68 -15.31 3.69
N GLY A 70 -9.94 -14.21 3.61
CA GLY A 70 -8.96 -13.79 4.62
C GLY A 70 -7.51 -14.26 4.43
N TYR A 71 -7.24 -15.35 3.69
CA TYR A 71 -5.87 -15.85 3.50
C TYR A 71 -5.05 -14.95 2.56
N ILE A 72 -5.54 -14.76 1.33
CA ILE A 72 -4.94 -13.86 0.34
C ILE A 72 -4.78 -12.48 0.95
N GLN A 73 -5.76 -12.04 1.72
CA GLN A 73 -5.77 -10.70 2.28
C GLN A 73 -4.63 -10.41 3.24
N ARG A 74 -4.15 -11.32 4.10
CA ARG A 74 -3.14 -10.93 5.10
C ARG A 74 -1.75 -10.81 4.48
N GLU A 75 -1.30 -11.80 3.74
CA GLU A 75 0.02 -11.80 3.12
C GLU A 75 0.13 -10.81 1.97
N PHE A 76 -0.92 -10.71 1.14
CA PHE A 76 -0.96 -9.67 0.11
C PHE A 76 -1.09 -8.29 0.72
N ARG A 77 -1.94 -8.06 1.74
CA ARG A 77 -2.02 -6.72 2.36
C ARG A 77 -0.70 -6.31 3.00
N MET A 78 0.03 -7.24 3.61
CA MET A 78 1.39 -6.96 4.10
C MET A 78 2.33 -6.59 2.94
N ALA A 79 2.29 -7.32 1.83
CA ALA A 79 3.09 -7.00 0.65
C ALA A 79 2.73 -5.67 -0.02
N LEU A 80 1.44 -5.40 -0.13
CA LEU A 80 0.87 -4.17 -0.67
C LEU A 80 1.10 -2.98 0.26
N ASN A 81 1.11 -3.16 1.58
CA ASN A 81 1.53 -2.13 2.52
C ASN A 81 3.00 -1.75 2.32
N HIS A 82 3.85 -2.72 1.98
CA HIS A 82 5.26 -2.47 1.66
C HIS A 82 5.47 -1.90 0.24
N MET A 83 4.47 -1.94 -0.64
CA MET A 83 4.50 -1.31 -1.97
C MET A 83 4.39 0.21 -1.91
N ALA A 84 3.73 0.72 -0.87
CA ALA A 84 3.49 2.15 -0.65
C ALA A 84 4.76 3.02 -0.63
N ASP A 85 5.86 2.44 -0.17
CA ASP A 85 7.12 3.14 0.04
C ASP A 85 8.02 3.18 -1.21
N ARG A 86 7.55 2.64 -2.35
CA ARG A 86 8.38 2.51 -3.57
C ARG A 86 8.02 3.54 -4.65
N PRO A 87 9.01 4.03 -5.43
CA PRO A 87 8.75 4.92 -6.55
C PRO A 87 7.83 4.27 -7.59
N PRO A 88 6.88 5.02 -8.19
CA PRO A 88 6.06 4.53 -9.29
C PRO A 88 6.95 4.17 -10.50
N GLY A 89 6.66 3.05 -11.17
CA GLY A 89 7.30 2.66 -12.44
C GLY A 89 8.07 1.34 -12.46
N GLN A 90 8.31 0.68 -11.31
CA GLN A 90 8.93 -0.66 -11.27
C GLN A 90 7.85 -1.74 -11.12
N ILE A 91 7.81 -2.72 -12.03
CA ILE A 91 6.92 -3.89 -11.97
C ILE A 91 7.31 -4.76 -10.76
N PHE A 92 6.74 -4.43 -9.60
CA PHE A 92 7.00 -5.15 -8.36
C PHE A 92 6.04 -6.32 -8.16
N LEU A 93 4.81 -6.24 -8.67
CA LEU A 93 3.77 -7.24 -8.44
C LEU A 93 3.43 -7.97 -9.74
N ILE A 94 3.57 -9.30 -9.75
CA ILE A 94 3.15 -10.16 -10.87
C ILE A 94 2.14 -11.19 -10.34
N PRO A 95 0.85 -11.06 -10.68
CA PRO A 95 -0.12 -12.11 -10.44
C PRO A 95 0.17 -13.33 -11.31
N VAL A 96 0.23 -14.52 -10.70
CA VAL A 96 0.48 -15.80 -11.37
C VAL A 96 -0.61 -16.79 -11.01
N ARG A 97 -1.33 -17.28 -12.00
CA ARG A 97 -2.34 -18.33 -11.85
C ARG A 97 -1.69 -19.70 -12.01
N LEU A 98 -1.72 -20.48 -10.93
CA LEU A 98 -1.23 -21.86 -10.89
C LEU A 98 -2.21 -22.84 -11.56
N ASP A 99 -3.50 -22.49 -11.57
CA ASP A 99 -4.56 -23.21 -12.25
C ASP A 99 -5.63 -22.23 -12.78
N LYS A 100 -6.67 -22.77 -13.43
CA LYS A 100 -7.78 -21.96 -13.98
C LYS A 100 -8.66 -21.37 -12.86
N CYS A 101 -8.29 -20.22 -12.31
CA CYS A 101 -9.05 -19.47 -11.29
C CYS A 101 -9.43 -18.05 -11.73
N GLN A 102 -10.39 -17.38 -11.08
CA GLN A 102 -10.62 -15.95 -11.34
C GLN A 102 -9.66 -15.12 -10.49
N ILE A 103 -9.10 -14.04 -11.05
CA ILE A 103 -8.33 -13.08 -10.27
C ILE A 103 -9.28 -12.41 -9.28
N PRO A 104 -9.01 -12.47 -7.97
CA PRO A 104 -9.87 -11.84 -6.99
C PRO A 104 -9.81 -10.32 -7.15
N ASP A 105 -10.95 -9.64 -6.93
CA ASP A 105 -11.04 -8.19 -6.81
C ASP A 105 -10.46 -7.74 -5.46
N LEU A 106 -9.15 -7.98 -5.29
CA LEU A 106 -8.40 -7.58 -4.13
C LEU A 106 -7.92 -6.15 -4.33
N ARG A 107 -8.59 -5.24 -3.62
CA ARG A 107 -8.31 -3.81 -3.63
C ARG A 107 -7.60 -3.39 -2.36
N GLN A 108 -6.61 -2.52 -2.54
CA GLN A 108 -5.96 -1.78 -1.47
C GLN A 108 -6.03 -0.30 -1.80
N GLU A 109 -7.19 0.26 -1.49
CA GLU A 109 -7.57 1.65 -1.78
C GLU A 109 -6.57 2.66 -1.24
N GLU A 110 -5.92 2.35 -0.11
CA GLU A 110 -4.88 3.18 0.51
C GLU A 110 -3.69 3.45 -0.43
N TYR A 111 -3.40 2.54 -1.36
CA TYR A 111 -2.28 2.63 -2.30
C TYR A 111 -2.72 2.63 -3.77
N GLY A 112 -4.02 2.68 -4.03
CA GLY A 112 -4.56 2.64 -5.41
C GLY A 112 -4.25 1.34 -6.15
N ILE A 113 -4.05 0.24 -5.43
CA ILE A 113 -3.69 -1.06 -6.02
C ILE A 113 -4.95 -1.92 -6.10
N SER A 114 -5.34 -2.33 -7.30
CA SER A 114 -6.27 -3.44 -7.49
C SER A 114 -5.56 -4.57 -8.21
N LEU A 115 -5.60 -5.78 -7.66
CA LEU A 115 -4.93 -6.93 -8.28
C LEU A 115 -5.45 -7.23 -9.69
N SER A 116 -6.71 -6.88 -9.97
CA SER A 116 -7.34 -6.96 -11.30
C SER A 116 -6.71 -6.05 -12.35
N ASP A 117 -6.02 -4.99 -11.92
CA ASP A 117 -5.49 -3.96 -12.82
C ASP A 117 -4.09 -4.35 -13.34
N TYR A 118 -3.50 -5.41 -12.79
CA TYR A 118 -2.20 -5.94 -13.19
C TYR A 118 -2.38 -7.07 -14.19
N GLN A 119 -1.53 -7.07 -15.21
CA GLN A 119 -1.43 -8.20 -16.13
C GLN A 119 -0.95 -9.45 -15.37
N TRP A 120 -1.67 -10.56 -15.53
CA TRP A 120 -1.30 -11.84 -14.93
C TRP A 120 -0.64 -12.78 -15.93
N VAL A 121 -0.02 -13.83 -15.38
CA VAL A 121 0.52 -14.96 -16.12
C VAL A 121 -0.23 -16.22 -15.75
N ASP A 122 -0.64 -16.99 -16.75
CA ASP A 122 -1.21 -18.33 -16.58
C ASP A 122 -0.07 -19.36 -16.65
N LEU A 123 0.39 -19.85 -15.49
CA LEU A 123 1.57 -20.72 -15.39
C LEU A 123 1.33 -22.14 -15.94
N TYR A 124 0.06 -22.54 -16.02
CA TYR A 124 -0.36 -23.84 -16.54
C TYR A 124 -0.40 -23.90 -18.07
N GLU A 125 -0.22 -22.77 -18.76
CA GLU A 125 -0.09 -22.74 -20.21
C GLU A 125 1.35 -23.09 -20.64
N PRO A 126 1.56 -23.67 -21.84
CA PRO A 126 2.88 -24.12 -22.29
C PRO A 126 3.97 -23.06 -22.28
N ASP A 127 3.63 -21.81 -22.57
CA ASP A 127 4.52 -20.65 -22.60
C ASP A 127 4.48 -19.80 -21.31
N GLY A 128 3.65 -20.19 -20.33
CA GLY A 128 3.38 -19.39 -19.14
C GLY A 128 4.63 -19.04 -18.34
N TYR A 129 5.54 -20.00 -18.19
CA TYR A 129 6.79 -19.77 -17.47
C TYR A 129 7.74 -18.80 -18.19
N ASP A 130 7.85 -18.93 -19.51
CA ASP A 130 8.70 -18.04 -20.30
C ASP A 130 8.20 -16.59 -20.23
N ARG A 131 6.87 -16.42 -20.25
CA ARG A 131 6.22 -15.11 -20.05
C ARG A 131 6.49 -14.53 -18.66
N LEU A 132 6.49 -15.36 -17.62
CA LEU A 132 6.86 -14.93 -16.26
C LEU A 132 8.32 -14.45 -16.22
N VAL A 133 9.25 -15.22 -16.78
CA VAL A 133 10.68 -14.88 -16.83
C VAL A 133 10.90 -13.59 -17.63
N GLN A 134 10.22 -13.45 -18.76
CA GLN A 134 10.25 -12.23 -19.57
C GLN A 134 9.75 -11.02 -18.78
N GLY A 135 8.62 -11.15 -18.09
CA GLY A 135 8.06 -10.10 -17.25
C GLY A 135 9.02 -9.67 -16.14
N ILE A 136 9.65 -10.63 -15.46
CA ILE A 136 10.66 -10.35 -14.43
C ILE A 136 11.86 -9.60 -15.03
N ARG A 137 12.41 -10.07 -16.15
CA ARG A 137 13.61 -9.46 -16.75
C ARG A 137 13.35 -8.06 -17.31
N ALA A 138 12.18 -7.84 -17.92
CA ALA A 138 11.79 -6.53 -18.44
C ALA A 138 11.80 -5.44 -17.35
N THR A 139 11.42 -5.79 -16.12
CA THR A 139 11.47 -4.89 -14.95
C THR A 139 12.87 -4.38 -14.63
N PHE A 140 13.90 -5.16 -14.95
CA PHE A 140 15.28 -4.89 -14.56
C PHE A 140 16.20 -4.68 -15.77
N ALA A 141 15.64 -4.50 -16.97
CA ALA A 141 16.42 -4.21 -18.16
C ALA A 141 17.26 -2.93 -17.99
N ASP A 142 16.72 -1.91 -17.30
CA ASP A 142 17.42 -0.66 -17.00
C ASP A 142 18.52 -0.81 -15.93
N MET A 143 18.46 -1.85 -15.08
CA MET A 143 19.52 -2.12 -14.07
C MET A 143 20.77 -2.78 -14.68
N ALA A 144 20.69 -3.23 -15.93
CA ALA A 144 21.82 -3.78 -16.67
C ALA A 144 22.56 -2.73 -17.52
N GLY A 145 22.10 -1.47 -17.54
CA GLY A 145 22.54 -0.43 -18.46
C GLY A 145 23.45 0.65 -17.87
N ASP A 146 24.47 0.29 -17.09
CA ASP A 146 25.61 1.20 -16.79
C ASP A 146 26.98 0.60 -17.19
N ASP A 147 26.98 -0.37 -18.11
CA ASP A 147 28.19 -0.77 -18.83
C ASP A 147 27.84 -0.98 -20.32
N ASN A 148 28.20 0.02 -21.13
CA ASN A 148 28.12 0.16 -22.60
C ASN A 148 26.82 0.67 -23.23
N ALA A 149 26.98 1.84 -23.85
CA ALA A 149 26.07 2.49 -24.78
C ALA A 149 25.85 1.66 -26.05
N ASP A 150 24.65 1.77 -26.64
CA ASP A 150 24.52 2.15 -28.04
C ASP A 150 23.13 2.73 -28.34
N GLU A 151 23.20 3.78 -29.15
CA GLU A 151 22.22 4.78 -29.55
C GLU A 151 21.08 4.21 -30.41
N VAL A 152 19.80 4.49 -30.07
CA VAL A 152 18.71 4.48 -31.07
C VAL A 152 17.71 5.60 -30.79
N THR A 153 17.79 6.63 -31.62
CA THR A 153 16.85 7.75 -31.77
C THR A 153 15.57 7.29 -32.50
N PHE A 154 14.39 7.76 -32.08
CA PHE A 154 13.22 7.84 -32.96
C PHE A 154 12.47 9.17 -32.81
N PRO A 155 11.85 9.68 -33.89
CA PRO A 155 11.53 11.09 -34.06
C PRO A 155 10.15 11.46 -33.54
N GLU A 156 10.10 12.67 -32.98
CA GLU A 156 8.91 13.44 -32.64
C GLU A 156 8.27 14.00 -33.93
N GLN A 157 6.99 13.72 -34.22
CA GLN A 157 6.08 14.68 -34.90
C GLN A 157 4.62 14.17 -35.12
N LEU A 158 3.70 15.15 -34.97
CA LEU A 158 2.28 15.26 -35.41
C LEU A 158 1.23 14.56 -34.51
N LEU A 159 0.22 15.22 -33.91
CA LEU A 159 -0.58 16.42 -34.25
C LEU A 159 -1.02 17.14 -32.93
N SER A 160 -0.86 18.44 -32.73
CA SER A 160 -1.60 19.60 -33.28
C SER A 160 -3.00 19.86 -32.69
N THR A 161 -3.13 21.02 -32.01
CA THR A 161 -4.32 21.90 -31.77
C THR A 161 -5.42 21.38 -30.83
N ALA A 162 -5.94 22.09 -29.83
CA ALA A 162 -6.25 23.53 -29.71
C ALA A 162 -6.28 24.03 -28.24
N ALA A 163 -6.19 25.36 -28.05
CA ALA A 163 -6.40 26.13 -26.81
C ALA A 163 -7.51 27.18 -27.04
N PRO A 164 -7.86 28.11 -26.11
CA PRO A 164 -8.03 28.05 -24.65
C PRO A 164 -9.45 28.54 -24.22
N VAL A 165 -9.88 28.35 -22.96
CA VAL A 165 -10.91 29.23 -22.36
C VAL A 165 -10.59 29.49 -20.88
N THR A 166 -10.49 30.78 -20.57
CA THR A 166 -10.33 31.37 -19.24
C THR A 166 -11.69 31.73 -18.66
N SER A 167 -11.93 31.49 -17.38
CA SER A 167 -12.79 32.37 -16.56
C SER A 167 -12.58 32.14 -15.07
N SER A 168 -12.06 33.17 -14.41
CA SER A 168 -12.05 33.37 -12.97
C SER A 168 -13.46 33.72 -12.48
N ILE A 169 -13.91 33.17 -11.35
CA ILE A 169 -14.96 33.76 -10.51
C ILE A 169 -14.54 33.65 -9.03
N THR A 170 -14.83 34.74 -8.33
CA THR A 170 -14.44 35.20 -7.01
C THR A 170 -15.40 34.78 -5.88
N ASN A 171 -14.81 34.63 -4.69
CA ASN A 171 -15.26 35.08 -3.35
C ASN A 171 -16.48 34.50 -2.58
N ASP A 172 -16.23 34.49 -1.26
CA ASP A 172 -17.09 34.77 -0.10
C ASP A 172 -17.68 33.64 0.76
N VAL A 173 -17.00 33.47 1.91
CA VAL A 173 -17.47 33.49 3.31
C VAL A 173 -18.96 33.17 3.57
N ALA A 174 -19.20 32.08 4.30
CA ALA A 174 -20.31 31.98 5.25
C ALA A 174 -19.99 31.03 6.41
N THR A 175 -20.30 31.53 7.60
CA THR A 175 -19.98 31.06 8.94
C THR A 175 -21.01 30.03 9.46
N GLN A 176 -20.62 29.30 10.51
CA GLN A 176 -21.44 28.64 11.55
C GLN A 176 -22.13 27.29 11.24
N ALA A 177 -21.63 26.25 11.92
CA ALA A 177 -22.40 25.56 12.97
C ALA A 177 -21.44 24.71 13.84
N GLU A 178 -21.11 25.23 15.03
CA GLU A 178 -20.43 24.46 16.07
C GLU A 178 -21.32 23.33 16.55
N HIS A 179 -20.97 22.09 16.22
CA HIS A 179 -21.46 20.92 16.96
C HIS A 179 -20.35 20.50 17.93
N ALA A 180 -20.61 20.72 19.22
CA ALA A 180 -19.75 20.26 20.30
C ALA A 180 -19.73 18.73 20.29
N ILE A 181 -18.56 18.14 20.04
CA ILE A 181 -18.33 16.70 20.23
C ILE A 181 -18.33 16.47 21.75
N PRO A 182 -19.22 15.62 22.29
CA PRO A 182 -19.32 15.41 23.73
C PRO A 182 -18.04 14.75 24.25
N VAL A 183 -17.67 15.15 25.48
CA VAL A 183 -16.53 14.59 26.22
C VAL A 183 -16.94 13.20 26.69
N THR A 184 -16.63 12.16 25.91
CA THR A 184 -16.95 10.78 26.29
C THR A 184 -15.80 9.83 26.04
N ASN A 185 -15.72 8.86 26.96
CA ASN A 185 -14.81 7.73 26.99
C ASN A 185 -14.82 7.02 25.62
N TRP A 186 -13.76 7.20 24.82
CA TRP A 186 -13.70 6.68 23.45
C TRP A 186 -13.55 5.15 23.50
N SER A 187 -14.42 4.43 22.80
CA SER A 187 -14.24 2.98 22.66
C SER A 187 -13.06 2.67 21.76
N GLY A 188 -12.42 1.52 21.94
CA GLY A 188 -11.31 1.08 21.08
C GLY A 188 -11.66 1.05 19.59
N ALA A 189 -12.95 0.81 19.23
CA ALA A 189 -13.43 0.87 17.86
C ALA A 189 -13.52 2.31 17.31
N GLN A 190 -13.86 3.28 18.16
CA GLN A 190 -13.86 4.70 17.79
C GLN A 190 -12.44 5.24 17.65
N ILE A 191 -11.51 4.85 18.55
CA ILE A 191 -10.09 5.18 18.44
C ILE A 191 -9.47 4.61 17.17
N ASP A 192 -9.74 3.34 16.84
CA ASP A 192 -9.29 2.72 15.60
C ASP A 192 -9.87 3.41 14.35
N SER A 193 -11.14 3.82 14.40
CA SER A 193 -11.76 4.59 13.31
C SER A 193 -11.17 5.99 13.16
N LEU A 194 -10.85 6.67 14.27
CA LEU A 194 -10.17 7.97 14.29
C LEU A 194 -8.76 7.87 13.72
N HIS A 195 -8.00 6.87 14.14
CA HIS A 195 -6.66 6.60 13.63
C HIS A 195 -6.66 6.40 12.11
N LYS A 196 -7.57 5.56 11.59
CA LYS A 196 -7.73 5.34 10.14
C LYS A 196 -8.13 6.59 9.37
N ALA A 197 -9.02 7.42 9.94
CA ALA A 197 -9.43 8.68 9.31
C ALA A 197 -8.28 9.70 9.27
N LEU A 198 -7.52 9.83 10.35
CA LEU A 198 -6.38 10.73 10.42
C LEU A 198 -5.23 10.30 9.51
N LEU A 199 -4.94 8.99 9.40
CA LEU A 199 -3.96 8.48 8.44
C LEU A 199 -4.36 8.77 7.00
N SER A 200 -5.66 8.66 6.68
CA SER A 200 -6.17 9.03 5.37
C SER A 200 -6.07 10.53 5.09
N ALA A 201 -6.30 11.37 6.09
CA ALA A 201 -6.25 12.83 5.95
C ALA A 201 -4.82 13.38 5.91
N TYR A 202 -3.88 12.73 6.61
CA TYR A 202 -2.48 13.13 6.75
C TYR A 202 -1.56 11.90 6.58
N PRO A 203 -1.33 11.45 5.33
CA PRO A 203 -0.62 10.20 5.04
C PRO A 203 0.90 10.28 5.22
N THR A 204 1.45 11.49 5.36
CA THR A 204 2.90 11.69 5.50
C THR A 204 3.23 12.41 6.81
N GLU A 205 4.40 12.08 7.38
CA GLU A 205 4.89 12.72 8.60
C GLU A 205 4.98 14.26 8.46
N PRO A 206 5.50 14.84 7.36
CA PRO A 206 5.50 16.29 7.19
C PRO A 206 4.09 16.89 7.16
N GLY A 207 3.11 16.21 6.56
CA GLY A 207 1.72 16.65 6.51
C GLY A 207 1.08 16.68 7.90
N LEU A 208 1.25 15.61 8.67
CA LEU A 208 0.80 15.52 10.06
C LEU A 208 1.49 16.57 10.94
N LYS A 209 2.82 16.67 10.86
CA LYS A 209 3.61 17.64 11.62
C LYS A 209 3.20 19.07 11.33
N ARG A 210 2.90 19.39 10.06
CA ARG A 210 2.36 20.69 9.67
C ARG A 210 1.01 20.93 10.32
N MET A 211 0.06 20.01 10.21
CA MET A 211 -1.27 20.15 10.82
C MET A 211 -1.21 20.34 12.33
N LEU A 212 -0.45 19.50 13.05
CA LEU A 212 -0.32 19.60 14.50
C LEU A 212 0.27 20.94 14.93
N ARG A 213 1.29 21.42 14.20
CA ARG A 213 1.95 22.68 14.54
C ARG A 213 1.10 23.91 14.20
N THR A 214 0.41 23.93 13.05
CA THR A 214 -0.33 25.11 12.61
C THR A 214 -1.71 25.21 13.24
N GLU A 215 -2.37 24.09 13.52
CA GLU A 215 -3.76 24.07 13.97
C GLU A 215 -3.93 23.81 15.48
N LEU A 216 -2.94 23.18 16.13
CA LEU A 216 -3.01 22.76 17.55
C LEU A 216 -1.84 23.26 18.41
N ASP A 217 -0.87 23.97 17.81
CA ASP A 217 0.40 24.37 18.44
C ASP A 217 1.15 23.19 19.10
N VAL A 218 1.04 22.00 18.51
CA VAL A 218 1.62 20.75 19.00
C VAL A 218 2.85 20.36 18.19
N HIS A 219 3.94 20.03 18.87
CA HIS A 219 5.17 19.54 18.24
C HIS A 219 5.23 18.01 18.24
N LEU A 220 5.11 17.40 17.05
CA LEU A 220 5.17 15.94 16.86
C LEU A 220 6.39 15.29 17.57
N ASN A 221 7.57 15.91 17.47
CA ASN A 221 8.81 15.41 18.05
C ASN A 221 8.86 15.46 19.59
N GLN A 222 7.93 16.15 20.24
CA GLN A 222 7.84 16.24 21.71
C GLN A 222 6.82 15.27 22.31
N ILE A 223 5.93 14.69 21.49
CA ILE A 223 4.75 13.95 21.95
C ILE A 223 4.74 12.49 21.45
N ALA A 224 5.33 12.21 20.29
CA ALA A 224 5.27 10.89 19.67
C ALA A 224 6.64 10.41 19.20
N GLU A 225 7.22 9.46 19.95
CA GLU A 225 8.29 8.59 19.46
C GLU A 225 7.68 7.32 18.87
N GLY A 226 8.00 7.00 17.62
CA GLY A 226 7.47 5.83 16.93
C GLY A 226 8.34 5.44 15.75
N ALA A 227 8.43 4.13 15.46
CA ALA A 227 9.29 3.60 14.42
C ALA A 227 8.78 3.90 13.01
N ASN A 228 7.49 4.24 12.88
CA ASN A 228 6.84 4.57 11.60
C ASN A 228 5.69 5.60 11.79
N HIS A 229 5.20 6.17 10.69
CA HIS A 229 4.17 7.21 10.68
C HIS A 229 2.85 6.78 11.34
N SER A 230 2.46 5.51 11.20
CA SER A 230 1.23 4.97 11.80
C SER A 230 1.31 4.93 13.32
N GLU A 231 2.43 4.46 13.86
CA GLU A 231 2.71 4.48 15.30
C GLU A 231 2.77 5.90 15.85
N ARG A 232 3.39 6.84 15.12
CA ARG A 232 3.43 8.24 15.55
C ARG A 232 2.05 8.88 15.55
N MET A 233 1.22 8.57 14.56
CA MET A 233 -0.18 9.01 14.53
C MET A 233 -0.96 8.44 15.72
N PHE A 234 -0.75 7.16 16.04
CA PHE A 234 -1.41 6.52 17.17
C PHE A 234 -0.98 7.14 18.50
N ALA A 235 0.32 7.37 18.69
CA ALA A 235 0.86 8.04 19.88
C ALA A 235 0.33 9.48 20.05
N VAL A 236 0.11 10.22 18.94
CA VAL A 236 -0.56 11.53 18.97
C VAL A 236 -2.01 11.41 19.47
N ILE A 237 -2.73 10.38 19.04
CA ILE A 237 -4.11 10.12 19.52
C ILE A 237 -4.09 9.79 21.01
N GLU A 238 -3.22 8.89 21.47
CA GLU A 238 -3.13 8.53 22.89
C GLU A 238 -2.77 9.73 23.77
N ALA A 239 -1.82 10.57 23.34
CA ALA A 239 -1.44 11.76 24.08
C ALA A 239 -2.57 12.80 24.17
N LEU A 240 -3.26 13.05 23.06
CA LEU A 240 -4.40 13.98 23.03
C LEU A 240 -5.65 13.38 23.68
N GLU A 241 -5.78 12.06 23.76
CA GLU A 241 -6.81 11.39 24.56
C GLU A 241 -6.57 11.59 26.06
N ALA A 242 -5.33 11.41 26.52
CA ALA A 242 -4.94 11.65 27.91
C ALA A 242 -5.21 13.10 28.35
N GLU A 243 -5.06 14.06 27.43
CA GLU A 243 -5.39 15.48 27.65
C GLU A 243 -6.88 15.82 27.40
N SER A 244 -7.72 14.86 27.00
CA SER A 244 -9.12 15.09 26.58
C SER A 244 -9.31 16.04 25.39
N ARG A 245 -8.31 16.13 24.52
CA ARG A 245 -8.21 17.03 23.36
C ARG A 245 -8.47 16.36 22.00
N LEU A 246 -8.96 15.12 21.97
CA LEU A 246 -9.38 14.47 20.72
C LEU A 246 -10.41 15.27 19.90
N PRO A 247 -11.39 15.97 20.50
CA PRO A 247 -12.28 16.85 19.73
C PRO A 247 -11.53 17.98 18.99
N GLU A 248 -10.49 18.54 19.60
CA GLU A 248 -9.65 19.56 18.98
C GLU A 248 -8.85 18.96 17.81
N LEU A 249 -8.30 17.76 18.00
CA LEU A 249 -7.58 17.03 16.95
C LEU A 249 -8.45 16.82 15.71
N ILE A 250 -9.70 16.41 15.90
CA ILE A 250 -10.65 16.17 14.80
C ILE A 250 -10.99 17.48 14.07
N LYS A 251 -11.26 18.56 14.82
CA LYS A 251 -11.53 19.88 14.24
C LYS A 251 -10.32 20.43 13.47
N ALA A 252 -9.12 20.29 14.01
CA ALA A 252 -7.87 20.66 13.35
C ALA A 252 -7.66 19.82 12.07
N ALA A 253 -7.84 18.51 12.16
CA ALA A 253 -7.73 17.61 11.03
C ALA A 253 -8.73 17.96 9.91
N GLN A 254 -9.96 18.34 10.27
CA GLN A 254 -10.99 18.74 9.31
C GLN A 254 -10.65 20.07 8.64
N ARG A 255 -10.14 21.06 9.39
CA ARG A 255 -9.72 22.35 8.82
C ARG A 255 -8.55 22.21 7.85
N GLY A 256 -7.55 21.40 8.20
CA GLY A 256 -6.38 21.19 7.35
C GLY A 256 -6.63 20.28 6.14
N ASN A 257 -7.68 19.47 6.15
CA ASN A 257 -8.08 18.63 5.02
C ASN A 257 -9.61 18.42 4.95
N PRO A 258 -10.38 19.45 4.56
CA PRO A 258 -11.85 19.41 4.59
C PRO A 258 -12.45 18.44 3.57
N GLY A 259 -11.70 18.10 2.52
CA GLY A 259 -12.13 17.18 1.45
C GLY A 259 -11.95 15.69 1.77
N ASN A 260 -11.38 15.33 2.93
CA ASN A 260 -11.17 13.92 3.25
C ASN A 260 -12.48 13.20 3.62
N THR A 261 -12.94 12.31 2.74
CA THR A 261 -14.20 11.58 2.90
C THR A 261 -14.25 10.69 4.14
N LYS A 262 -13.13 10.04 4.52
CA LYS A 262 -13.08 9.15 5.70
C LYS A 262 -13.24 9.95 7.00
N LEU A 263 -12.61 11.12 7.07
CA LEU A 263 -12.73 12.05 8.19
C LEU A 263 -14.15 12.62 8.28
N GLN A 264 -14.78 12.97 7.16
CA GLN A 264 -16.18 13.40 7.14
C GLN A 264 -17.15 12.32 7.62
N ILE A 265 -16.98 11.07 7.18
CA ILE A 265 -17.81 9.93 7.61
C ILE A 265 -17.66 9.71 9.12
N LEU A 266 -16.44 9.80 9.65
CA LEU A 266 -16.19 9.67 11.08
C LEU A 266 -16.91 10.77 11.86
N ILE A 267 -16.76 12.03 11.44
CA ILE A 267 -17.39 13.18 12.10
C ILE A 267 -18.92 13.03 12.10
N ALA A 268 -19.50 12.63 10.97
CA ALA A 268 -20.94 12.40 10.84
C ALA A 268 -21.44 11.30 11.80
N LYS A 269 -20.68 10.23 11.98
CA LYS A 269 -20.99 9.15 12.94
C LYS A 269 -20.89 9.61 14.39
N LEU A 270 -19.89 10.43 14.71
CA LEU A 270 -19.69 10.97 16.07
C LEU A 270 -20.74 12.02 16.44
N SER A 271 -21.27 12.77 15.48
CA SER A 271 -22.36 13.73 15.71
C SER A 271 -23.74 13.09 15.83
N ALA A 272 -23.89 11.82 15.43
CA ALA A 272 -25.15 11.09 15.44
C ALA A 272 -25.34 10.22 16.70
N SER A 273 -24.38 10.26 17.63
CA SER A 273 -24.30 9.42 18.82
C SER A 273 -24.31 10.25 20.10
#